data_AF-A0A7Y5KWG0-F1
#
_entry.id   AF-A0A7Y5KWG0-F1
#
_cell.length_a   1.000
_cell.length_b   1.000
_cell.length_c   1.000
_cell.angle_alpha   90.00
_cell.angle_beta   90.00
_cell.angle_gamma   90.00
#
_symmetry.space_group_name_H-M   'P 1'
#
loop_
_entity.id
_entity.type
_entity.pdbx_description
1 polymer ?
#
loop_
_entity_poly.entity_id
_entity_poly.type
_entity_poly.pdbx_seq_one_letter_code
_entity_poly.pdbx_strand_id
1 'polypeptide(L)'
;MHVDFRTSLEELDDEQLLARATLREVNSAEARAAQSAFYQRHVRYLYGALKRREATLQRTAGVAVDDLVQETFQRAFQYARSYRPAEEADVDRKRQRTRAWLGRIAQNLVVDAIGRGTEVSASPLIEQVSCDDIDEPSPPSSPELRAVRRALDELTDREQDVLRVTALYQRVGADNQRLPNDVSAELAQRWGTTSQNIRAIRSRAMKKLMSFIRGPQTSKEEVT
;
A
#
# COMPACT_ATOMS: atom_id res chain seq x y z
N MET A 1 -2.42 -49.70 -4.31
CA MET A 1 -2.16 -48.69 -3.27
C MET A 1 -3.08 -47.52 -3.56
N HIS A 2 -4.28 -47.54 -3.00
CA HIS A 2 -5.28 -46.47 -3.17
C HIS A 2 -4.88 -45.30 -2.27
N VAL A 3 -4.41 -44.21 -2.86
CA VAL A 3 -4.29 -42.93 -2.19
C VAL A 3 -5.65 -42.26 -2.30
N ASP A 4 -6.27 -41.93 -1.17
CA ASP A 4 -7.55 -41.21 -1.12
C ASP A 4 -7.41 -39.82 -1.77
N PHE A 5 -7.83 -39.72 -3.03
CA PHE A 5 -7.74 -38.51 -3.86
C PHE A 5 -8.94 -37.56 -3.68
N ARG A 6 -9.37 -37.36 -2.44
CA ARG A 6 -10.39 -36.36 -2.08
C ARG A 6 -10.01 -35.61 -0.80
N THR A 7 -8.77 -35.15 -0.69
CA THR A 7 -8.46 -34.10 0.30
C THR A 7 -9.35 -32.91 -0.02
N SER A 8 -10.20 -32.51 0.92
CA SER A 8 -11.09 -31.37 0.73
C SER A 8 -10.24 -30.13 0.51
N LEU A 9 -10.62 -29.27 -0.44
CA LEU A 9 -9.88 -28.00 -0.68
C LEU A 9 -9.81 -27.13 0.58
N GLU A 10 -10.71 -27.36 1.54
CA GLU A 10 -10.75 -26.69 2.84
C GLU A 10 -9.59 -27.10 3.75
N GLU A 11 -9.09 -28.33 3.63
CA GLU A 11 -8.01 -28.91 4.43
C GLU A 11 -6.63 -28.54 3.89
N LEU A 12 -6.56 -28.09 2.63
CA LEU A 12 -5.31 -27.67 2.01
C LEU A 12 -4.78 -26.38 2.64
N ASP A 13 -3.46 -26.34 2.85
CA ASP A 13 -2.81 -25.11 3.24
C ASP A 13 -2.70 -24.11 2.07
N ASP A 14 -2.31 -22.87 2.38
CA ASP A 14 -2.27 -21.80 1.39
C ASP A 14 -1.28 -22.09 0.25
N GLU A 15 -0.18 -22.79 0.55
CA GLU A 15 0.82 -23.20 -0.44
C GLU A 15 0.24 -24.20 -1.42
N GLN A 16 -0.43 -25.23 -0.92
CA GLN A 16 -1.09 -26.26 -1.73
C GLN A 16 -2.20 -25.68 -2.61
N LEU A 17 -2.95 -24.70 -2.10
CA LEU A 17 -3.95 -23.98 -2.88
C LEU A 17 -3.32 -23.14 -3.99
N LEU A 18 -2.24 -22.41 -3.69
CA LEU A 18 -1.52 -21.62 -4.68
C LEU A 18 -0.86 -22.50 -5.74
N ALA A 19 -0.29 -23.65 -5.37
CA ALA A 19 0.27 -24.61 -6.32
C ALA A 19 -0.79 -25.13 -7.29
N ARG A 20 -1.96 -25.55 -6.78
CA ARG A 20 -3.10 -25.98 -7.62
C ARG A 20 -3.64 -24.84 -8.49
N ALA A 21 -3.65 -23.61 -8.00
CA ALA A 21 -4.05 -22.44 -8.77
C ALA A 21 -3.17 -22.19 -10.02
N THR A 22 -1.96 -22.77 -10.09
CA THR A 22 -1.07 -22.66 -11.26
C THR A 22 -1.36 -23.66 -12.37
N LEU A 23 -2.17 -24.69 -12.10
CA LEU A 23 -2.49 -25.79 -13.04
C LEU A 23 -3.57 -25.41 -14.06
N ARG A 24 -3.77 -24.10 -14.33
CA ARG A 24 -4.85 -23.58 -15.18
C ARG A 24 -4.89 -24.19 -16.59
N GLU A 25 -3.72 -24.50 -17.16
CA GLU A 25 -3.58 -25.06 -18.51
C GLU A 25 -3.90 -26.56 -18.56
N VAL A 26 -3.74 -27.28 -17.44
CA VAL A 26 -3.90 -28.74 -17.36
C VAL A 26 -5.27 -29.11 -16.79
N ASN A 27 -5.72 -28.42 -15.74
CA ASN A 27 -7.01 -28.65 -15.10
C ASN A 27 -7.63 -27.33 -14.63
N SER A 28 -8.33 -26.66 -15.56
CA SER A 28 -8.96 -25.36 -15.31
C SER A 28 -10.00 -25.38 -14.18
N ALA A 29 -10.72 -26.49 -13.99
CA ALA A 29 -11.74 -26.63 -12.95
C ALA A 29 -11.12 -26.72 -11.54
N GLU A 30 -10.09 -27.55 -11.36
CA GLU A 30 -9.37 -27.66 -10.10
C GLU A 30 -8.63 -26.36 -9.76
N ALA A 31 -8.00 -25.72 -10.76
CA ALA A 31 -7.35 -24.43 -10.56
C ALA A 31 -8.33 -23.35 -10.11
N ARG A 32 -9.52 -23.26 -10.71
CA ARG A 32 -10.57 -22.33 -10.28
C ARG A 32 -11.08 -22.64 -8.87
N ALA A 33 -11.30 -23.91 -8.55
CA ALA A 33 -11.77 -24.30 -7.22
C ALA A 33 -10.74 -23.95 -6.13
N ALA A 34 -9.44 -24.19 -6.39
CA ALA A 34 -8.36 -23.79 -5.48
C ALA A 34 -8.27 -22.26 -5.32
N GLN A 35 -8.47 -21.50 -6.41
CA GLN A 35 -8.52 -20.04 -6.37
C GLN A 35 -9.69 -19.53 -5.53
N SER A 36 -10.88 -20.11 -5.70
CA SER A 36 -12.06 -19.77 -4.90
C SER A 36 -11.84 -20.04 -3.42
N ALA A 37 -11.31 -21.20 -3.06
CA ALA A 37 -11.00 -21.55 -1.67
C ALA A 37 -9.98 -20.58 -1.05
N PHE A 38 -8.90 -20.25 -1.79
CA PHE A 38 -7.91 -19.28 -1.35
C PHE A 38 -8.51 -17.87 -1.19
N TYR A 39 -9.31 -17.43 -2.17
CA TYR A 39 -9.98 -16.13 -2.13
C TYR A 39 -10.89 -16.00 -0.91
N GLN A 40 -11.79 -16.95 -0.70
CA GLN A 40 -12.72 -16.94 0.45
C GLN A 40 -11.99 -16.90 1.79
N ARG A 41 -10.86 -17.60 1.90
CA ARG A 41 -10.04 -17.66 3.12
C ARG A 41 -9.42 -16.32 3.50
N HIS A 42 -9.06 -15.49 2.52
CA HIS A 42 -8.25 -14.27 2.74
C HIS A 42 -8.96 -12.96 2.44
N VAL A 43 -10.05 -12.98 1.65
CA VAL A 43 -10.74 -11.76 1.19
C VAL A 43 -11.20 -10.88 2.34
N ARG A 44 -11.84 -11.46 3.37
CA ARG A 44 -12.34 -10.70 4.52
C ARG A 44 -11.20 -10.01 5.29
N TYR A 45 -10.06 -10.68 5.41
CA TYR A 45 -8.88 -10.11 6.06
C TYR A 45 -8.30 -8.97 5.23
N LEU A 46 -8.05 -9.21 3.94
CA LEU A 46 -7.44 -8.23 3.06
C LEU A 46 -8.34 -7.00 2.89
N TYR A 47 -9.62 -7.21 2.61
CA TYR A 47 -10.61 -6.15 2.52
C TYR A 47 -10.67 -5.35 3.83
N GLY A 48 -10.77 -6.02 4.98
CA GLY A 48 -10.78 -5.34 6.28
C GLY A 48 -9.49 -4.55 6.57
N ALA A 49 -8.33 -5.03 6.13
CA ALA A 49 -7.06 -4.34 6.28
C ALA A 49 -6.96 -3.08 5.40
N LEU A 50 -7.46 -3.15 4.16
CA LEU A 50 -7.47 -2.04 3.20
C LEU A 50 -8.56 -1.01 3.52
N LYS A 51 -9.75 -1.46 3.94
CA LYS A 51 -10.89 -0.61 4.30
C LYS A 51 -10.55 0.36 5.43
N ARG A 52 -9.74 -0.07 6.41
CA ARG A 52 -9.21 0.82 7.47
C ARG A 52 -8.39 2.00 6.94
N ARG A 53 -7.93 1.94 5.69
CA ARG A 53 -7.10 2.95 5.02
C ARG A 53 -7.80 3.57 3.81
N GLU A 54 -9.09 3.28 3.60
CA GLU A 54 -9.84 3.69 2.42
C GLU A 54 -9.74 5.20 2.14
N ALA A 55 -9.99 6.03 3.15
CA ALA A 55 -9.89 7.48 3.01
C ALA A 55 -8.49 7.96 2.59
N THR A 56 -7.43 7.24 2.94
CA THR A 56 -6.06 7.56 2.51
C THR A 56 -5.79 7.04 1.11
N LEU A 57 -6.23 5.82 0.79
CA LEU A 57 -6.09 5.21 -0.53
C LEU A 57 -6.80 6.05 -1.60
N GLN A 58 -8.04 6.45 -1.34
CA GLN A 58 -8.82 7.27 -2.26
C GLN A 58 -8.18 8.65 -2.47
N ARG A 59 -7.79 9.34 -1.40
CA ARG A 59 -7.16 10.67 -1.52
C ARG A 59 -5.80 10.66 -2.18
N THR A 60 -5.01 9.60 -2.00
CA THR A 60 -3.61 9.57 -2.46
C THR A 60 -3.46 8.92 -3.83
N ALA A 61 -4.21 7.84 -4.07
CA ALA A 61 -4.06 7.00 -5.26
C ALA A 61 -5.31 6.98 -6.14
N GLY A 62 -6.44 7.55 -5.69
CA GLY A 62 -7.71 7.49 -6.43
C GLY A 62 -8.29 6.08 -6.58
N VAL A 63 -7.82 5.11 -5.80
CA VAL A 63 -8.19 3.70 -5.96
C VAL A 63 -9.26 3.31 -4.95
N ALA A 64 -10.33 2.68 -5.44
CA ALA A 64 -11.36 2.07 -4.59
C ALA A 64 -10.84 0.77 -3.95
N VAL A 65 -11.28 0.49 -2.71
CA VAL A 65 -10.82 -0.70 -1.97
C VAL A 65 -11.23 -1.99 -2.67
N ASP A 66 -12.42 -2.04 -3.25
CA ASP A 66 -12.92 -3.22 -3.97
C ASP A 66 -12.03 -3.57 -5.16
N ASP A 67 -11.69 -2.58 -6.00
CA ASP A 67 -10.80 -2.76 -7.14
C ASP A 67 -9.40 -3.23 -6.72
N LEU A 68 -8.88 -2.62 -5.65
CA LEU A 68 -7.56 -2.99 -5.13
C LEU A 68 -7.54 -4.43 -4.61
N VAL A 69 -8.61 -4.88 -3.95
CA VAL A 69 -8.74 -6.27 -3.50
C VAL A 69 -8.80 -7.22 -4.71
N GLN A 70 -9.64 -6.92 -5.70
CA GLN A 70 -9.76 -7.76 -6.90
C GLN A 70 -8.44 -7.88 -7.65
N GLU A 71 -7.79 -6.75 -7.95
CA GLU A 71 -6.51 -6.72 -8.66
C GLU A 71 -5.41 -7.41 -7.84
N THR A 72 -5.43 -7.30 -6.51
CA THR A 72 -4.48 -8.03 -5.64
C THR A 72 -4.60 -9.53 -5.82
N PHE A 73 -5.81 -10.08 -5.81
CA PHE A 73 -6.02 -11.52 -6.01
C PHE A 73 -5.72 -11.95 -7.45
N GLN A 74 -6.05 -11.14 -8.44
CA GLN A 74 -5.69 -11.39 -9.84
C GLN A 74 -4.18 -11.52 -10.01
N ARG A 75 -3.40 -10.57 -9.46
CA ARG A 75 -1.93 -10.60 -9.43
C ARG A 75 -1.41 -11.80 -8.64
N ALA A 76 -2.01 -12.10 -7.49
CA ALA A 76 -1.59 -13.24 -6.66
C ALA A 76 -1.71 -14.56 -7.43
N PHE A 77 -2.80 -14.77 -8.18
CA PHE A 77 -2.96 -15.97 -9.00
C PHE A 77 -2.09 -15.98 -10.25
N GLN A 78 -1.88 -14.83 -10.89
CA GLN A 78 -0.96 -14.70 -12.02
C GLN A 78 0.47 -15.08 -11.62
N TYR A 79 0.91 -14.63 -10.45
CA TYR A 79 2.26 -14.83 -9.94
C TYR A 79 2.34 -15.89 -8.83
N ALA A 80 1.37 -16.80 -8.75
CA ALA A 80 1.30 -17.83 -7.70
C ALA A 80 2.57 -18.70 -7.65
N ARG A 81 3.21 -18.95 -8.81
CA ARG A 81 4.50 -19.67 -8.92
C ARG A 81 5.67 -18.99 -8.19
N SER A 82 5.57 -17.68 -7.93
CA SER A 82 6.60 -16.91 -7.23
C SER A 82 6.46 -16.95 -5.71
N TYR A 83 5.36 -17.52 -5.20
CA TYR A 83 5.15 -17.66 -3.77
C TYR A 83 6.22 -18.57 -3.17
N ARG A 84 6.89 -18.09 -2.13
CA ARG A 84 7.91 -18.85 -1.41
C ARG A 84 7.32 -19.35 -0.10
N PRO A 85 7.07 -20.66 0.01
CA PRO A 85 6.53 -21.23 1.23
C PRO A 85 7.50 -21.08 2.39
N ALA A 86 6.95 -21.18 3.58
CA ALA A 86 7.69 -21.27 4.82
C ALA A 86 7.98 -22.73 5.14
N GLU A 87 9.20 -23.04 5.58
CA GLU A 87 9.53 -24.36 6.16
C GLU A 87 8.90 -24.54 7.55
N GLU A 88 8.21 -23.52 8.08
CA GLU A 88 7.58 -23.54 9.38
C GLU A 88 6.34 -24.47 9.40
N ALA A 89 6.28 -25.37 10.38
CA ALA A 89 5.15 -26.30 10.59
C ALA A 89 3.88 -25.61 11.12
N ASP A 90 4.00 -24.39 11.66
CA ASP A 90 2.90 -23.65 12.28
C ASP A 90 1.96 -23.03 11.23
N VAL A 91 0.72 -23.52 11.20
CA VAL A 91 -0.35 -23.12 10.28
C VAL A 91 -0.68 -21.63 10.40
N ASP A 92 -0.67 -21.06 11.60
CA ASP A 92 -1.01 -19.66 11.81
C ASP A 92 0.09 -18.75 11.29
N ARG A 93 1.36 -19.15 11.45
CA ARG A 93 2.51 -18.43 10.89
C ARG A 93 2.53 -18.51 9.37
N LYS A 94 2.24 -19.67 8.78
CA LYS A 94 2.05 -19.80 7.32
C LYS A 94 0.96 -18.85 6.82
N ARG A 95 -0.20 -18.83 7.49
CA ARG A 95 -1.32 -17.94 7.13
C ARG A 95 -0.95 -16.46 7.24
N GLN A 96 -0.24 -16.07 8.29
CA GLN A 96 0.23 -14.69 8.48
C GLN A 96 1.23 -14.28 7.40
N ARG A 97 2.10 -15.20 6.97
CA ARG A 97 3.04 -14.98 5.86
C ARG A 97 2.32 -14.80 4.53
N THR A 98 1.31 -15.62 4.23
CA THR A 98 0.44 -15.45 3.05
C THR A 98 -0.22 -14.08 3.04
N ARG A 99 -0.76 -13.65 4.19
CA ARG A 99 -1.36 -12.31 4.35
C ARG A 99 -0.35 -11.19 4.16
N ALA A 100 0.88 -11.34 4.65
CA ALA A 100 1.95 -10.37 4.41
C ALA A 100 2.35 -10.31 2.94
N TRP A 101 2.37 -11.44 2.24
CA TRP A 101 2.63 -11.51 0.80
C TRP A 101 1.52 -10.83 -0.01
N LEU A 102 0.25 -11.09 0.29
CA LEU A 102 -0.90 -10.37 -0.31
C LEU A 102 -0.83 -8.86 -0.04
N GLY A 103 -0.50 -8.48 1.20
CA GLY A 103 -0.29 -7.08 1.56
C GLY A 103 0.83 -6.40 0.77
N ARG A 104 1.90 -7.13 0.43
CA ARG A 104 2.98 -6.62 -0.43
C ARG A 104 2.50 -6.39 -1.87
N ILE A 105 1.69 -7.30 -2.41
CA ILE A 105 1.09 -7.13 -3.74
C ILE A 105 0.18 -5.89 -3.76
N ALA A 106 -0.73 -5.77 -2.78
CA ALA A 106 -1.63 -4.62 -2.66
C ALA A 106 -0.85 -3.30 -2.53
N GLN A 107 0.23 -3.28 -1.74
CA GLN A 107 1.08 -2.11 -1.59
C GLN A 107 1.73 -1.70 -2.91
N ASN A 108 2.25 -2.66 -3.69
CA ASN A 108 2.85 -2.37 -4.99
C ASN A 108 1.81 -1.78 -5.95
N LEU A 109 0.58 -2.29 -5.96
CA LEU A 109 -0.51 -1.75 -6.78
C LEU A 109 -0.85 -0.30 -6.42
N VAL A 110 -0.84 0.04 -5.13
CA VAL A 110 -1.03 1.43 -4.68
C VAL A 110 0.12 2.33 -5.13
N VAL A 111 1.37 1.86 -5.01
CA VAL A 111 2.54 2.61 -5.51
C VAL A 111 2.43 2.84 -7.02
N ASP A 112 2.07 1.80 -7.78
CA ASP A 112 1.85 1.90 -9.22
C ASP A 112 0.73 2.90 -9.56
N ALA A 113 -0.36 2.90 -8.79
CA ALA A 113 -1.49 3.81 -9.01
C ALA A 113 -1.10 5.28 -8.74
N ILE A 114 -0.32 5.54 -7.70
CA ILE A 114 0.21 6.87 -7.41
C ILE A 114 1.16 7.32 -8.53
N GLY A 115 2.02 6.42 -9.02
CA GLY A 115 2.92 6.71 -10.15
C GLY A 115 2.17 7.03 -11.45
N ARG A 116 1.11 6.28 -11.75
CA ARG A 116 0.23 6.52 -12.91
C ARG A 116 -0.58 7.81 -12.81
N GLY A 117 -0.93 8.26 -11.61
CA GLY A 117 -1.57 9.58 -11.40
C GLY A 117 -0.69 10.76 -11.85
N THR A 118 0.62 10.56 -11.96
CA THR A 118 1.59 11.55 -12.51
C THR A 118 1.81 11.43 -14.01
N GLU A 119 1.51 10.27 -14.61
CA GLU A 119 1.49 10.11 -16.08
C GLU A 119 0.06 10.43 -16.56
N VAL A 120 -0.21 11.72 -16.75
CA VAL A 120 -1.35 12.15 -17.56
C VAL A 120 -1.08 11.69 -18.99
N SER A 121 -1.48 10.46 -19.28
CA SER A 121 -1.65 9.98 -20.65
C SER A 121 -2.82 10.76 -21.24
N ALA A 122 -2.51 11.86 -21.92
CA ALA A 122 -3.43 12.51 -22.83
C ALA A 122 -3.78 11.52 -23.95
N SER A 123 -4.91 10.83 -23.81
CA SER A 123 -5.53 10.02 -24.87
C SER A 123 -7.02 10.35 -24.92
N PRO A 124 -7.63 10.40 -26.12
CA PRO A 124 -8.73 11.30 -26.46
C PRO A 124 -10.09 10.70 -26.10
N LEU A 125 -10.34 10.48 -24.81
CA LEU A 125 -11.67 10.13 -24.30
C LEU A 125 -12.24 11.22 -23.38
N ILE A 126 -11.86 12.47 -23.65
CA ILE A 126 -12.55 13.66 -23.12
C ILE A 126 -13.72 13.92 -24.07
N GLU A 127 -14.78 13.12 -23.99
CA GLU A 127 -16.03 13.51 -24.66
C GLU A 127 -17.31 13.20 -23.88
N GLN A 128 -17.26 12.49 -22.74
CA GLN A 128 -18.45 12.27 -21.91
C GLN A 128 -18.16 12.21 -20.41
N VAL A 129 -17.43 13.19 -19.87
CA VAL A 129 -17.53 13.49 -18.43
C VAL A 129 -18.35 14.77 -18.33
N SER A 130 -19.61 14.67 -17.88
CA SER A 130 -20.35 15.85 -17.44
C SER A 130 -19.67 16.36 -16.18
N CYS A 131 -19.07 17.53 -16.25
CA CYS A 131 -18.38 18.18 -15.14
C CYS A 131 -19.35 18.83 -14.14
N ASP A 132 -20.52 18.25 -13.91
CA ASP A 132 -21.55 18.87 -13.07
C ASP A 132 -21.22 18.78 -11.56
N ASP A 133 -20.32 17.87 -11.16
CA ASP A 133 -19.92 17.67 -9.76
C ASP A 133 -18.50 18.20 -9.41
N ILE A 134 -17.81 18.89 -10.35
CA ILE A 134 -16.44 19.40 -10.10
C ILE A 134 -16.45 20.69 -9.25
N ASP A 135 -17.61 21.36 -9.14
CA ASP A 135 -17.78 22.58 -8.35
C ASP A 135 -18.27 22.34 -6.91
N GLU A 136 -18.34 21.08 -6.44
CA GLU A 136 -18.66 20.84 -5.04
C GLU A 136 -17.47 21.30 -4.17
N PRO A 137 -17.62 22.34 -3.33
CA PRO A 137 -16.51 22.87 -2.58
C PRO A 137 -15.99 21.78 -1.64
N SER A 138 -14.72 21.40 -1.82
CA SER A 138 -14.04 20.46 -0.92
C SER A 138 -14.36 20.84 0.53
N PRO A 139 -14.77 19.87 1.38
CA PRO A 139 -15.10 20.15 2.76
C PRO A 139 -13.94 20.91 3.41
N PRO A 140 -14.22 21.92 4.25
CA PRO A 140 -13.19 22.78 4.80
C PRO A 140 -12.16 21.91 5.51
N SER A 141 -10.90 22.01 5.06
CA SER A 141 -9.79 21.27 5.63
C SER A 141 -9.74 21.48 7.14
N SER A 142 -9.60 20.38 7.90
CA SER A 142 -9.50 20.47 9.35
C SER A 142 -8.36 21.41 9.76
N PRO A 143 -8.43 22.06 10.93
CA PRO A 143 -7.35 22.91 11.45
C PRO A 143 -5.98 22.22 11.42
N GLU A 144 -5.95 20.93 11.74
CA GLU A 144 -4.76 20.08 11.73
C GLU A 144 -4.24 19.89 10.30
N LEU A 145 -5.12 19.61 9.33
CA LEU A 145 -4.73 19.44 7.93
C LEU A 145 -4.18 20.74 7.33
N ARG A 146 -4.74 21.90 7.72
CA ARG A 146 -4.21 23.22 7.32
C ARG A 146 -2.85 23.51 7.94
N ALA A 147 -2.64 23.13 9.21
CA ALA A 147 -1.34 23.27 9.87
C ALA A 147 -0.27 22.39 9.19
N VAL A 148 -0.60 21.14 8.85
CA VAL A 148 0.28 20.24 8.10
C VAL A 148 0.60 20.81 6.73
N ARG A 149 -0.39 21.35 6.01
CA ARG A 149 -0.18 21.92 4.67
C ARG A 149 0.79 23.10 4.72
N ARG A 150 0.58 24.06 5.64
CA ARG A 150 1.51 25.18 5.85
C ARG A 150 2.92 24.70 6.22
N ALA A 151 3.01 23.70 7.09
CA ALA A 151 4.29 23.14 7.50
C ALA A 151 5.04 22.46 6.35
N LEU A 152 4.32 21.87 5.38
CA LEU A 152 4.91 21.32 4.17
C LEU A 152 5.37 22.42 3.21
N ASP A 153 4.62 23.51 3.07
CA ASP A 153 4.97 24.65 2.21
C ASP A 153 6.26 25.36 2.67
N GLU A 154 6.58 25.30 3.96
CA GLU A 154 7.84 25.82 4.54
C GLU A 154 9.07 24.91 4.31
N LEU A 155 8.86 23.67 3.86
CA LEU A 155 9.96 22.78 3.51
C LEU A 155 10.44 23.06 2.09
N THR A 156 11.75 22.92 1.88
CA THR A 156 12.31 22.99 0.52
C THR A 156 11.74 21.89 -0.37
N ASP A 157 11.70 22.09 -1.69
CA ASP A 157 11.27 21.07 -2.67
C ASP A 157 11.93 19.72 -2.44
N ARG A 158 13.22 19.76 -2.08
CA ARG A 158 14.03 18.60 -1.74
C ARG A 158 13.58 17.87 -0.47
N GLU A 159 13.23 18.62 0.57
CA GLU A 159 12.70 18.05 1.80
C GLU A 159 11.29 17.50 1.59
N GLN A 160 10.44 18.21 0.83
CA GLN A 160 9.09 17.75 0.48
C GLN A 160 9.14 16.45 -0.33
N ASP A 161 9.98 16.37 -1.36
CA ASP A 161 10.12 15.17 -2.20
C ASP A 161 10.57 13.96 -1.36
N VAL A 162 11.61 14.13 -0.53
CA VAL A 162 12.08 13.06 0.36
C VAL A 162 11.00 12.61 1.35
N LEU A 163 10.19 13.53 1.91
CA LEU A 163 9.10 13.17 2.81
C LEU A 163 7.94 12.47 2.10
N ARG A 164 7.54 12.95 0.92
CA ARG A 164 6.48 12.32 0.10
C ARG A 164 6.86 10.88 -0.24
N VAL A 165 8.07 10.68 -0.77
CA VAL A 165 8.58 9.33 -1.08
C VAL A 165 8.67 8.49 0.19
N THR A 166 9.16 9.04 1.31
CA THR A 166 9.22 8.33 2.59
C THR A 166 7.85 7.83 3.06
N ALA A 167 6.80 8.65 2.93
CA ALA A 167 5.46 8.31 3.40
C ALA A 167 4.92 7.04 2.71
N LEU A 168 5.30 6.79 1.45
CA LEU A 168 4.90 5.59 0.70
C LEU A 168 5.42 4.28 1.30
N TYR A 169 6.50 4.34 2.08
CA TYR A 169 7.14 3.17 2.68
C TYR A 169 6.94 3.09 4.20
N GLN A 170 6.13 3.98 4.80
CA GLN A 170 5.81 3.92 6.23
C GLN A 170 4.78 2.84 6.52
N ARG A 171 5.18 1.82 7.30
CA ARG A 171 4.24 0.86 7.93
C ARG A 171 3.78 1.39 9.29
N VAL A 172 2.47 1.33 9.54
CA VAL A 172 1.91 1.69 10.85
C VAL A 172 2.37 0.68 11.90
N GLY A 173 2.94 1.14 13.01
CA GLY A 173 3.38 0.31 14.14
C GLY A 173 4.84 -0.17 14.08
N ALA A 174 5.64 0.28 13.10
CA ALA A 174 7.08 0.01 13.07
C ALA A 174 7.89 1.31 13.13
N ASP A 175 8.62 1.49 14.22
CA ASP A 175 9.48 2.65 14.42
C ASP A 175 10.75 2.59 13.56
N ASN A 176 11.31 3.76 13.23
CA ASN A 176 12.60 3.91 12.55
C ASN A 176 12.74 3.18 11.19
N GLN A 177 11.63 3.01 10.46
CA GLN A 177 11.67 2.35 9.16
C GLN A 177 12.61 3.04 8.17
N ARG A 178 13.40 2.22 7.49
CA ARG A 178 14.34 2.66 6.47
C ARG A 178 13.70 2.54 5.09
N LEU A 179 13.93 3.55 4.25
CA LEU A 179 13.65 3.44 2.83
C LEU A 179 14.42 2.25 2.22
N PRO A 180 13.82 1.51 1.28
CA PRO A 180 14.55 0.57 0.43
C PRO A 180 15.79 1.20 -0.21
N ASN A 181 16.83 0.41 -0.46
CA ASN A 181 18.14 0.91 -0.92
C ASN A 181 18.08 1.55 -2.30
N ASP A 182 17.37 0.91 -3.22
CA ASP A 182 17.05 1.37 -4.57
C ASP A 182 16.34 2.73 -4.53
N VAL A 183 15.29 2.86 -3.74
CA VAL A 183 14.53 4.12 -3.58
C VAL A 183 15.42 5.24 -3.00
N SER A 184 16.27 4.89 -2.02
CA SER A 184 17.20 5.84 -1.44
C SER A 184 18.35 6.21 -2.37
N ALA A 185 18.69 5.38 -3.35
CA ALA A 185 19.70 5.66 -4.37
C ALA A 185 19.12 6.54 -5.48
N GLU A 186 17.87 6.30 -5.89
CA GLU A 186 17.16 7.13 -6.85
C GLU A 186 16.99 8.58 -6.35
N LEU A 187 16.53 8.75 -5.11
CA LEU A 187 16.46 10.08 -4.47
C LEU A 187 17.82 10.76 -4.40
N ALA A 188 18.88 9.98 -4.15
CA ALA A 188 20.24 10.49 -4.09
C ALA A 188 20.71 10.97 -5.47
N GLN A 189 20.43 10.21 -6.52
CA GLN A 189 20.72 10.58 -7.90
C GLN A 189 19.95 11.85 -8.31
N ARG A 190 18.64 11.88 -8.07
CA ARG A 190 17.74 13.01 -8.42
C ARG A 190 18.21 14.34 -7.84
N TRP A 191 18.70 14.33 -6.60
CA TRP A 191 19.14 15.53 -5.89
C TRP A 191 20.67 15.70 -5.84
N GLY A 192 21.42 14.95 -6.66
CA GLY A 192 22.88 15.05 -6.74
C GLY A 192 23.58 14.84 -5.40
N THR A 193 23.20 13.80 -4.66
CA THR A 193 23.67 13.57 -3.28
C THR A 193 23.93 12.09 -2.97
N THR A 194 24.08 11.76 -1.69
CA THR A 194 24.26 10.39 -1.21
C THR A 194 23.03 9.88 -0.45
N SER A 195 22.83 8.56 -0.42
CA SER A 195 21.75 7.93 0.35
C SER A 195 21.82 8.24 1.85
N GLN A 196 23.02 8.48 2.39
CA GLN A 196 23.22 8.95 3.76
C GLN A 196 22.64 10.36 3.95
N ASN A 197 22.88 11.28 3.00
CA ASN A 197 22.30 12.61 3.02
C ASN A 197 20.77 12.56 2.88
N ILE A 198 20.22 11.68 2.05
CA ILE A 198 18.76 11.46 1.99
C ILE A 198 18.20 11.06 3.36
N ARG A 199 18.88 10.15 4.08
CA ARG A 199 18.46 9.77 5.44
C ARG A 199 18.49 10.95 6.41
N ALA A 200 19.52 11.80 6.32
CA ALA A 200 19.66 13.00 7.15
C ALA A 200 18.62 14.08 6.81
N ILE A 201 18.31 14.27 5.51
CA ILE A 201 17.26 15.18 5.04
C ILE A 201 15.91 14.73 5.58
N ARG A 202 15.58 13.45 5.42
CA ARG A 202 14.35 12.85 5.95
C ARG A 202 14.19 13.10 7.45
N SER A 203 15.24 12.83 8.23
CA SER A 203 15.21 13.03 9.68
C SER A 203 14.99 14.50 10.06
N ARG A 204 15.65 15.44 9.37
CA ARG A 204 15.53 16.88 9.64
C ARG A 204 14.17 17.42 9.21
N ALA A 205 13.70 17.05 8.03
CA ALA A 205 12.40 17.43 7.49
C ALA A 205 11.25 16.92 8.37
N MET A 206 11.33 15.67 8.84
CA MET A 206 10.33 15.12 9.77
C MET A 206 10.33 15.85 11.12
N LYS A 207 11.51 16.22 11.63
CA LYS A 207 11.63 17.00 12.87
C LYS A 207 11.02 18.41 12.70
N LYS A 208 11.29 19.07 11.58
CA LYS A 208 10.67 20.36 11.22
C LYS A 208 9.15 20.22 11.17
N LEU A 209 8.63 19.25 10.42
CA LEU A 209 7.19 19.00 10.30
C LEU A 209 6.52 18.79 11.67
N MET A 210 7.13 17.95 12.53
CA MET A 210 6.63 17.73 13.89
C MET A 210 6.67 18.98 14.76
N SER A 211 7.67 19.86 14.62
CA SER A 211 7.72 21.12 15.38
C SER A 211 6.60 22.09 14.98
N PHE A 212 6.19 22.12 13.71
CA PHE A 212 5.07 22.94 13.26
C PHE A 212 3.72 22.38 13.73
N ILE A 213 3.55 21.05 13.71
CA ILE A 213 2.31 20.40 14.17
C ILE A 213 2.17 20.51 15.69
N ARG A 214 3.28 20.48 16.44
CA ARG A 214 3.31 20.63 17.91
C ARG A 214 3.56 22.07 18.37
N GLY A 215 3.20 23.09 17.57
CA GLY A 215 3.45 24.52 17.85
C GLY A 215 3.13 24.97 19.30
N PRO A 216 3.75 26.07 19.75
CA PRO A 216 4.14 26.31 21.14
C PRO A 216 3.02 26.03 22.12
N GLN A 217 3.31 25.18 23.12
CA GLN A 217 2.54 25.17 24.36
C GLN A 217 2.41 26.61 24.81
N THR A 218 1.19 27.13 24.81
CA THR A 218 0.84 28.42 25.38
C THR A 218 1.45 28.52 26.77
N SER A 219 2.54 29.28 26.86
CA SER A 219 3.05 29.81 28.11
C SER A 219 1.91 30.53 28.82
N LYS A 220 1.57 30.03 30.01
CA LYS A 220 0.89 30.72 31.12
C LYS A 220 -0.38 31.50 30.75
N GLU A 221 -1.52 30.95 31.15
CA GLU A 221 -2.55 31.79 31.77
C GLU A 221 -1.92 32.46 33.00
N GLU A 222 -1.41 33.68 32.82
CA GLU A 222 -1.35 34.65 33.90
C GLU A 222 -2.77 35.10 34.18
N VAL A 223 -3.41 34.38 35.11
CA VAL A 223 -4.53 34.89 35.87
C VAL A 223 -4.00 36.07 36.68
N THR A 224 -4.42 37.28 36.32
CA THR A 224 -4.51 38.41 37.25
C THR A 224 -5.95 38.89 37.23
#